data_AF-T1FQS0-F1
#
_entry.id   AF-T1FQS0-F1
#
_cell.length_a   1.000
_cell.length_b   1.000
_cell.length_c   1.000
_cell.angle_alpha   90.00
_cell.angle_beta   90.00
_cell.angle_gamma   90.00
#
_symmetry.space_group_name_H-M   'P 1'
#
loop_
_entity.id
_entity.type
_entity.pdbx_description
1 polymer ?
#
loop_
_entity_poly.entity_id
_entity_poly.type
_entity_poly.pdbx_seq_one_letter_code
_entity_poly.pdbx_strand_id
1 'polypeptide(L)'
;MFAATKVLRLLHPNVARGMQNTKEWVRLQSTVAEAMIEIKNPCKYHKLDEGIPTTVKVTKEEASKYYHQMQLIRKMETAAGSLYKEKKIRGFCHLYSGQEACCVGMSAALRISDAVITSYRAHGWTYIRGRAVADVLAELTGKSTGCAEGKGGSMHMYGPGFYGGNGIVGAQVPLGAGIALAFQYQGRDDICIALYGDGAANQGQVFEAYNIAKLWDLPVLFVCENNGYGMGTSTDRASASVCYYTRGDYIPGIWVDGMDVIAIREATKFAAEYMRAGKGPLVMEAATYRYHGHSMSDPGTSYRTREQIQEVRQKRDPITGYKERMIAANLMVPEEFKAIDEKIKAEVEDAVKKAKEDPEPVLDELYTHVYSEIPKNYKIRGCDPSILITPTK
;
A
#
# COMPACT_ATOMS: atom_id res chain seq x y z
N MET A 1 -45.30 2.61 -62.42
CA MET A 1 -46.30 1.92 -63.26
C MET A 1 -46.37 0.47 -62.77
N PHE A 2 -47.48 0.09 -62.12
CA PHE A 2 -47.93 -1.26 -61.69
C PHE A 2 -46.98 -2.07 -60.78
N ALA A 3 -47.24 -2.41 -59.51
CA ALA A 3 -48.46 -2.86 -58.83
C ALA A 3 -49.17 -4.06 -59.49
N ALA A 4 -49.06 -5.21 -58.80
CA ALA A 4 -50.12 -6.19 -58.53
C ALA A 4 -50.19 -7.52 -59.32
N THR A 5 -49.71 -8.59 -58.64
CA THR A 5 -50.49 -9.77 -58.16
C THR A 5 -50.94 -10.89 -59.10
N LYS A 6 -50.51 -12.14 -58.79
CA LYS A 6 -51.28 -13.39 -58.49
C LYS A 6 -50.37 -14.62 -58.74
N VAL A 7 -49.92 -15.42 -57.76
CA VAL A 7 -50.59 -16.34 -56.80
C VAL A 7 -50.81 -17.78 -57.34
N LEU A 8 -50.34 -18.77 -56.54
CA LEU A 8 -50.55 -20.24 -56.56
C LEU A 8 -49.80 -21.00 -57.70
N ARG A 9 -48.98 -22.07 -57.51
CA ARG A 9 -49.05 -23.21 -56.58
C ARG A 9 -47.71 -23.99 -56.50
N LEU A 10 -47.45 -24.49 -55.28
CA LEU A 10 -46.92 -25.84 -54.95
C LEU A 10 -45.53 -26.24 -55.48
N LEU A 11 -44.52 -26.09 -54.63
CA LEU A 11 -43.71 -27.19 -54.04
C LEU A 11 -42.62 -26.56 -53.16
N HIS A 12 -42.52 -27.04 -51.92
CA HIS A 12 -41.88 -26.42 -50.76
C HIS A 12 -40.34 -26.60 -50.78
N PRO A 13 -39.53 -25.55 -50.94
CA PRO A 13 -38.07 -25.69 -50.95
C PRO A 13 -37.42 -24.90 -49.79
N ASN A 14 -36.27 -25.43 -49.32
CA ASN A 14 -35.22 -24.75 -48.55
C ASN A 14 -35.14 -25.06 -47.04
N VAL A 15 -34.63 -26.26 -46.74
CA VAL A 15 -33.66 -26.52 -45.64
C VAL A 15 -32.29 -25.88 -45.99
N ALA A 16 -32.33 -24.63 -46.44
CA ALA A 16 -31.15 -23.89 -46.91
C ALA A 16 -31.34 -22.39 -46.65
N ARG A 17 -31.66 -22.04 -45.39
CA ARG A 17 -31.47 -20.70 -44.81
C ARG A 17 -31.06 -20.84 -43.34
N GLY A 18 -30.01 -21.62 -43.12
CA GLY A 18 -29.23 -21.65 -41.90
C GLY A 18 -27.88 -20.98 -42.12
N MET A 19 -27.85 -19.75 -42.63
CA MET A 19 -26.62 -18.97 -42.81
C MET A 19 -26.99 -17.53 -43.13
N GLN A 20 -27.43 -16.75 -42.12
CA GLN A 20 -27.35 -15.28 -42.16
C GLN A 20 -27.70 -14.56 -40.84
N ASN A 21 -27.64 -15.23 -39.68
CA ASN A 21 -27.86 -14.57 -38.39
C ASN A 21 -26.95 -15.10 -37.25
N THR A 22 -25.65 -15.26 -37.54
CA THR A 22 -24.62 -15.63 -36.53
C THR A 22 -23.47 -14.63 -36.44
N LYS A 23 -23.70 -13.39 -36.87
CA LYS A 23 -22.79 -12.25 -36.65
C LYS A 23 -23.33 -11.23 -35.64
N GLU A 24 -24.25 -11.65 -34.76
CA GLU A 24 -24.41 -10.98 -33.47
C GLU A 24 -23.29 -11.48 -32.57
N TRP A 25 -22.28 -10.64 -32.43
CA TRP A 25 -21.06 -10.82 -31.68
C TRP A 25 -21.36 -11.04 -30.19
N VAL A 26 -21.58 -12.30 -29.82
CA VAL A 26 -21.12 -12.79 -28.53
C VAL A 26 -19.59 -12.80 -28.63
N ARG A 27 -18.96 -11.65 -28.35
CA ARG A 27 -17.56 -11.64 -27.94
C ARG A 27 -17.59 -12.32 -26.56
N LEU A 28 -17.56 -13.65 -26.55
CA LEU A 28 -16.97 -14.39 -25.44
C LEU A 28 -15.58 -13.79 -25.32
N GLN A 29 -15.41 -12.78 -24.47
CA GLN A 29 -14.10 -12.23 -24.15
C GLN A 29 -13.36 -13.33 -23.42
N SER A 30 -12.75 -14.23 -24.19
CA SER A 30 -11.84 -15.22 -23.67
C SER A 30 -10.68 -14.46 -23.03
N THR A 31 -10.61 -14.46 -21.71
CA THR A 31 -9.46 -13.90 -21.01
C THR A 31 -8.22 -14.76 -21.27
N VAL A 32 -7.04 -14.15 -21.33
CA VAL A 32 -5.77 -14.87 -21.39
C VAL A 32 -5.24 -15.18 -19.99
N ALA A 33 -4.42 -16.23 -19.85
CA ALA A 33 -3.82 -16.60 -18.57
C ALA A 33 -2.67 -15.67 -18.16
N GLU A 34 -1.94 -15.13 -19.14
CA GLU A 34 -0.85 -14.17 -18.94
C GLU A 34 -0.74 -13.22 -20.13
N ALA A 35 -0.23 -12.01 -19.89
CA ALA A 35 0.01 -11.00 -20.91
C ALA A 35 1.29 -10.22 -20.60
N MET A 36 1.90 -9.67 -21.65
CA MET A 36 3.02 -8.74 -21.53
C MET A 36 2.48 -7.33 -21.30
N ILE A 37 2.89 -6.70 -20.21
CA ILE A 37 2.45 -5.39 -19.77
C ILE A 37 3.65 -4.44 -19.77
N GLU A 38 3.53 -3.35 -20.52
CA GLU A 38 4.52 -2.27 -20.54
C GLU A 38 4.41 -1.41 -19.27
N ILE A 39 5.56 -1.05 -18.70
CA ILE A 39 5.68 -0.06 -17.63
C ILE A 39 5.61 1.34 -18.26
N LYS A 40 4.58 2.11 -17.88
CA LYS A 40 4.21 3.36 -18.58
C LYS A 40 5.29 4.44 -18.52
N ASN A 41 5.92 4.60 -17.38
CA ASN A 41 6.87 5.68 -17.12
C ASN A 41 8.26 5.09 -16.89
N PRO A 42 9.27 5.52 -17.66
CA PRO A 42 10.63 5.03 -17.48
C PRO A 42 11.15 5.42 -16.09
N CYS A 43 11.79 4.47 -15.42
CA CYS A 43 12.49 4.73 -14.17
C CYS A 43 13.74 5.58 -14.44
N LYS A 44 14.19 6.30 -13.40
CA LYS A 44 15.48 7.02 -13.43
C LYS A 44 16.43 6.35 -12.46
N TYR A 45 17.72 6.40 -12.77
CA TYR A 45 18.73 5.66 -12.02
C TYR A 45 19.84 6.59 -11.55
N HIS A 46 20.42 6.25 -10.41
CA HIS A 46 21.57 6.92 -9.82
C HIS A 46 22.60 5.87 -9.47
N LYS A 47 23.80 5.94 -10.07
CA LYS A 47 24.91 4.98 -9.87
C LYS A 47 24.51 3.51 -10.07
N LEU A 48 23.61 3.25 -11.03
CA LEU A 48 23.25 1.90 -11.48
C LEU A 48 23.45 1.81 -13.00
N ASP A 49 24.17 0.79 -13.45
CA ASP A 49 24.45 0.54 -14.86
C ASP A 49 23.31 -0.21 -15.56
N GLU A 50 22.51 -0.95 -14.78
CA GLU A 50 21.37 -1.73 -15.24
C GLU A 50 20.08 -1.23 -14.60
N GLY A 51 19.00 -1.26 -15.38
CA GLY A 51 17.67 -0.88 -14.95
C GLY A 51 16.68 -2.05 -14.92
N ILE A 52 15.45 -1.76 -14.50
CA ILE A 52 14.35 -2.72 -14.57
C ILE A 52 13.89 -2.94 -16.03
N PRO A 53 13.33 -4.12 -16.35
CA PRO A 53 12.70 -4.36 -17.64
C PRO A 53 11.56 -3.37 -17.91
N THR A 54 11.37 -2.97 -19.17
CA THR A 54 10.30 -2.05 -19.58
C THR A 54 8.98 -2.73 -19.89
N THR A 55 9.02 -4.03 -20.18
CA THR A 55 7.84 -4.87 -20.42
C THR A 55 7.97 -6.14 -19.63
N VAL A 56 6.93 -6.48 -18.87
CA VAL A 56 6.94 -7.63 -17.97
C VAL A 56 5.70 -8.48 -18.10
N LYS A 57 5.86 -9.75 -17.78
CA LYS A 57 4.76 -10.69 -17.75
C LYS A 57 3.90 -10.47 -16.51
N VAL A 58 2.59 -10.50 -16.68
CA VAL A 58 1.59 -10.45 -15.61
C VAL A 58 0.59 -11.56 -15.85
N THR A 59 0.31 -12.37 -14.82
CA THR A 59 -0.72 -13.43 -14.92
C THR A 59 -2.10 -12.89 -14.53
N LYS A 60 -3.16 -13.60 -14.92
CA LYS A 60 -4.54 -13.28 -14.54
C LYS A 60 -4.73 -13.32 -13.01
N GLU A 61 -4.05 -14.24 -12.33
CA GLU A 61 -4.08 -14.36 -10.88
C GLU A 61 -3.43 -13.15 -10.20
N GLU A 62 -2.27 -12.72 -10.69
CA GLU A 62 -1.62 -11.48 -10.24
C GLU A 62 -2.52 -10.26 -10.48
N ALA A 63 -3.15 -10.20 -11.66
CA ALA A 63 -4.08 -9.14 -12.04
C ALA A 63 -5.24 -9.00 -11.05
N SER A 64 -5.90 -10.12 -10.76
CA SER A 64 -7.02 -10.16 -9.81
C SER A 64 -6.56 -9.82 -8.39
N LYS A 65 -5.42 -10.37 -7.96
CA LYS A 65 -4.86 -10.16 -6.62
C LYS A 65 -4.51 -8.70 -6.36
N TYR A 66 -3.77 -8.05 -7.25
CA TYR A 66 -3.33 -6.67 -7.04
C TYR A 66 -4.52 -5.70 -7.07
N TYR A 67 -5.49 -5.91 -7.97
CA TYR A 67 -6.72 -5.12 -7.96
C TYR A 67 -7.48 -5.27 -6.64
N HIS A 68 -7.66 -6.52 -6.18
CA HIS A 68 -8.32 -6.79 -4.90
C HIS A 68 -7.65 -6.06 -3.74
N GLN A 69 -6.33 -6.21 -3.61
CA GLN A 69 -5.57 -5.61 -2.51
C GLN A 69 -5.63 -4.08 -2.52
N MET A 70 -5.41 -3.44 -3.68
CA MET A 70 -5.48 -1.98 -3.76
C MET A 70 -6.90 -1.46 -3.46
N GLN A 71 -7.92 -2.14 -4.00
CA GLN A 71 -9.31 -1.73 -3.79
C GLN A 71 -9.78 -1.94 -2.35
N LEU A 72 -9.36 -3.00 -1.68
CA LEU A 72 -9.69 -3.23 -0.27
C LEU A 72 -9.06 -2.14 0.60
N ILE A 73 -7.79 -1.79 0.35
CA ILE A 73 -7.13 -0.67 1.04
C ILE A 73 -7.92 0.63 0.83
N ARG A 74 -8.28 0.95 -0.42
CA ARG A 74 -9.09 2.15 -0.74
C ARG A 74 -10.41 2.18 0.06
N LYS A 75 -11.10 1.04 0.17
CA LYS A 75 -12.38 0.93 0.88
C LYS A 75 -12.22 0.99 2.39
N MET A 76 -11.20 0.32 2.95
CA MET A 76 -10.84 0.42 4.38
C MET A 76 -10.53 1.87 4.77
N GLU A 77 -9.73 2.58 3.98
CA GLU A 77 -9.39 3.99 4.24
C GLU A 77 -10.62 4.90 4.14
N THR A 78 -11.54 4.61 3.20
CA THR A 78 -12.83 5.33 3.09
C THR A 78 -13.68 5.09 4.34
N ALA A 79 -13.74 3.86 4.84
CA ALA A 79 -14.45 3.51 6.06
C ALA A 79 -13.84 4.20 7.30
N ALA A 80 -12.51 4.19 7.43
CA ALA A 80 -11.80 4.91 8.48
C ALA A 80 -12.09 6.43 8.45
N GLY A 81 -12.10 7.04 7.25
CA GLY A 81 -12.48 8.44 7.09
C GLY A 81 -13.91 8.74 7.56
N SER A 82 -14.87 7.85 7.29
CA SER A 82 -16.26 7.97 7.78
C SER A 82 -16.35 7.80 9.30
N LEU A 83 -15.73 6.76 9.86
CA LEU A 83 -15.70 6.49 11.30
C LEU A 83 -15.07 7.65 12.10
N TYR A 84 -14.06 8.31 11.55
CA TYR A 84 -13.47 9.51 12.14
C TYR A 84 -14.46 10.69 12.18
N LYS A 85 -15.22 10.90 11.10
CA LYS A 85 -16.27 11.94 11.05
C LYS A 85 -17.40 11.63 12.03
N GLU A 86 -17.74 10.36 12.21
CA GLU A 86 -18.67 9.85 13.22
C GLU A 86 -18.11 9.91 14.66
N LYS A 87 -16.88 10.40 14.87
CA LYS A 87 -16.20 10.48 16.17
C LYS A 87 -15.95 9.13 16.85
N LYS A 88 -15.99 8.04 16.08
CA LYS A 88 -15.62 6.69 16.53
C LYS A 88 -14.11 6.47 16.51
N ILE A 89 -13.40 7.18 15.62
CA ILE A 89 -11.93 7.30 15.62
C ILE A 89 -11.59 8.71 16.14
N ARG A 90 -10.55 8.80 16.96
CA ARG A 90 -10.07 10.04 17.58
C ARG A 90 -8.56 10.21 17.41
N GLY A 91 -8.03 11.36 17.79
CA GLY A 91 -6.59 11.64 17.71
C GLY A 91 -6.12 11.72 16.25
N PHE A 92 -5.02 11.04 15.93
CA PHE A 92 -4.49 11.00 14.56
C PHE A 92 -5.14 9.92 13.72
N CYS A 93 -5.34 10.21 12.43
CA CYS A 93 -5.75 9.24 11.42
C CYS A 93 -5.19 9.68 10.05
N HIS A 94 -4.23 8.92 9.51
CA HIS A 94 -3.50 9.27 8.30
C HIS A 94 -3.88 8.32 7.16
N LEU A 95 -4.79 8.74 6.28
CA LEU A 95 -5.33 7.85 5.25
C LEU A 95 -4.35 7.61 4.10
N TYR A 96 -4.13 6.35 3.70
CA TYR A 96 -3.19 5.98 2.63
C TYR A 96 -3.76 6.09 1.20
N SER A 97 -5.01 6.56 1.05
CA SER A 97 -5.70 6.59 -0.24
C SER A 97 -4.96 7.41 -1.32
N GLY A 98 -4.75 6.77 -2.48
CA GLY A 98 -3.99 7.29 -3.62
C GLY A 98 -2.60 6.68 -3.75
N GLN A 99 -2.10 6.02 -2.70
CA GLN A 99 -0.76 5.42 -2.67
C GLN A 99 -0.80 3.88 -2.71
N GLU A 100 -1.95 3.27 -3.00
CA GLU A 100 -2.14 1.82 -2.85
C GLU A 100 -1.14 0.98 -3.67
N ALA A 101 -0.78 1.47 -4.86
CA ALA A 101 0.23 0.83 -5.71
C ALA A 101 1.59 0.68 -5.03
N CYS A 102 1.96 1.58 -4.10
CA CYS A 102 3.24 1.52 -3.38
C CYS A 102 3.29 0.28 -2.49
N CYS A 103 2.41 0.16 -1.50
CA CYS A 103 2.42 -0.99 -0.58
C CYS A 103 2.09 -2.32 -1.28
N VAL A 104 1.16 -2.35 -2.23
CA VAL A 104 0.80 -3.58 -2.97
C VAL A 104 1.93 -4.02 -3.90
N GLY A 105 2.50 -3.09 -4.66
CA GLY A 105 3.59 -3.39 -5.59
C GLY A 105 4.84 -3.86 -4.86
N MET A 106 5.24 -3.18 -3.79
CA MET A 106 6.40 -3.58 -3.00
C MET A 106 6.17 -4.95 -2.36
N SER A 107 5.02 -5.15 -1.72
CA SER A 107 4.71 -6.43 -1.07
C SER A 107 4.60 -7.59 -2.06
N ALA A 108 4.28 -7.35 -3.33
CA ALA A 108 4.24 -8.39 -4.35
C ALA A 108 5.61 -8.97 -4.71
N ALA A 109 6.69 -8.23 -4.43
CA ALA A 109 8.07 -8.66 -4.65
C ALA A 109 8.77 -9.22 -3.40
N LEU A 110 8.12 -9.11 -2.24
CA LEU A 110 8.67 -9.55 -0.95
C LEU A 110 8.26 -10.98 -0.60
N ARG A 111 9.14 -11.66 0.12
CA ARG A 111 8.83 -12.87 0.89
C ARG A 111 8.13 -12.47 2.18
N ILE A 112 7.42 -13.43 2.79
CA ILE A 112 6.76 -13.20 4.08
C ILE A 112 7.78 -12.96 5.22
N SER A 113 8.98 -13.51 5.08
CA SER A 113 10.08 -13.39 6.05
C SER A 113 10.86 -12.07 5.94
N ASP A 114 10.76 -11.38 4.79
CA ASP A 114 11.31 -10.03 4.62
C ASP A 114 10.60 -9.04 5.54
N ALA A 115 11.35 -8.02 5.98
CA ALA A 115 10.86 -6.99 6.89
C ALA A 115 10.38 -5.74 6.16
N VAL A 116 9.37 -5.10 6.75
CA VAL A 116 8.92 -3.76 6.38
C VAL A 116 8.77 -2.91 7.64
N ILE A 117 9.22 -1.66 7.57
CA ILE A 117 8.98 -0.65 8.60
C ILE A 117 8.64 0.69 7.95
N THR A 118 7.65 1.41 8.49
CA THR A 118 7.20 2.69 7.92
C THR A 118 6.82 3.70 9.01
N SER A 119 6.43 4.90 8.61
CA SER A 119 5.93 5.94 9.50
C SER A 119 4.44 5.75 9.81
N TYR A 120 3.75 6.76 10.29
CA TYR A 120 2.37 6.68 10.81
C TYR A 120 1.27 6.49 9.76
N ARG A 121 1.58 6.55 8.45
CA ARG A 121 0.59 6.33 7.37
C ARG A 121 0.56 4.86 6.96
N ALA A 122 0.19 4.01 7.92
CA ALA A 122 0.53 2.59 7.89
C ALA A 122 -0.65 1.63 7.60
N HIS A 123 -1.91 2.07 7.52
CA HIS A 123 -3.04 1.12 7.52
C HIS A 123 -2.97 0.12 6.34
N GLY A 124 -2.66 0.61 5.13
CA GLY A 124 -2.47 -0.26 3.96
C GLY A 124 -1.33 -1.27 4.14
N TRP A 125 -0.23 -0.87 4.78
CA TRP A 125 0.88 -1.75 5.14
C TRP A 125 0.49 -2.79 6.20
N THR A 126 -0.25 -2.39 7.23
CA THR A 126 -0.75 -3.30 8.27
C THR A 126 -1.60 -4.41 7.64
N TYR A 127 -2.50 -4.06 6.72
CA TYR A 127 -3.30 -5.03 5.98
C TYR A 127 -2.42 -5.92 5.09
N ILE A 128 -1.58 -5.34 4.23
CA ILE A 128 -0.81 -6.11 3.24
C ILE A 128 0.18 -7.08 3.90
N ARG A 129 0.61 -6.77 5.13
CA ARG A 129 1.48 -7.60 5.96
C ARG A 129 0.73 -8.58 6.87
N GLY A 130 -0.55 -8.81 6.62
CA GLY A 130 -1.29 -9.99 7.09
C GLY A 130 -2.28 -9.75 8.21
N ARG A 131 -2.55 -8.50 8.62
CA ARG A 131 -3.67 -8.20 9.52
C ARG A 131 -4.99 -8.12 8.74
N ALA A 132 -6.08 -8.54 9.36
CA ALA A 132 -7.39 -8.38 8.76
C ALA A 132 -7.84 -6.92 8.80
N VAL A 133 -8.75 -6.53 7.89
CA VAL A 133 -9.37 -5.19 7.92
C VAL A 133 -10.10 -4.94 9.23
N ALA A 134 -10.72 -5.97 9.81
CA ALA A 134 -11.37 -5.90 11.12
C ALA A 134 -10.39 -5.49 12.22
N ASP A 135 -9.21 -6.11 12.29
CA ASP A 135 -8.19 -5.80 13.30
C ASP A 135 -7.70 -4.34 13.18
N VAL A 136 -7.54 -3.85 11.95
CA VAL A 136 -7.11 -2.47 11.66
C VAL A 136 -8.20 -1.48 12.09
N LEU A 137 -9.45 -1.71 11.69
CA LEU A 137 -10.55 -0.82 12.03
C LEU A 137 -10.86 -0.84 13.54
N ALA A 138 -10.78 -1.99 14.19
CA ALA A 138 -10.93 -2.15 15.64
C ALA A 138 -9.84 -1.38 16.40
N GLU A 139 -8.58 -1.43 15.93
CA GLU A 139 -7.50 -0.64 16.53
C GLU A 139 -7.73 0.87 16.36
N LEU A 140 -8.20 1.29 15.19
CA LEU A 140 -8.55 2.69 14.94
C LEU A 140 -9.68 3.19 15.85
N THR A 141 -10.67 2.35 16.13
CA THR A 141 -11.78 2.67 17.04
C THR A 141 -11.47 2.38 18.52
N GLY A 142 -10.23 1.98 18.84
CA GLY A 142 -9.76 1.79 20.22
C GLY A 142 -10.38 0.58 20.93
N LYS A 143 -10.62 -0.51 20.20
CA LYS A 143 -11.24 -1.74 20.72
C LYS A 143 -10.21 -2.76 21.16
N SER A 144 -10.57 -3.62 22.12
CA SER A 144 -9.67 -4.66 22.62
C SER A 144 -9.32 -5.73 21.57
N THR A 145 -10.15 -5.86 20.54
CA THR A 145 -9.94 -6.72 19.37
C THR A 145 -9.01 -6.10 18.32
N GLY A 146 -8.56 -4.86 18.53
CA GLY A 146 -7.58 -4.21 17.67
C GLY A 146 -6.24 -4.95 17.63
N CYS A 147 -5.49 -4.77 16.55
CA CYS A 147 -4.19 -5.45 16.38
C CYS A 147 -3.12 -5.11 17.44
N ALA A 148 -3.34 -4.08 18.26
CA ALA A 148 -2.58 -3.72 19.45
C ALA A 148 -3.49 -3.49 20.67
N GLU A 149 -4.64 -4.18 20.71
CA GLU A 149 -5.62 -4.15 21.81
C GLU A 149 -6.11 -2.73 22.15
N GLY A 150 -6.20 -1.85 21.15
CA GLY A 150 -6.67 -0.47 21.32
C GLY A 150 -5.67 0.45 22.02
N LYS A 151 -4.44 -0.02 22.30
CA LYS A 151 -3.37 0.77 22.96
C LYS A 151 -2.59 1.64 21.98
N GLY A 152 -2.53 1.27 20.70
CA GLY A 152 -1.67 1.92 19.70
C GLY A 152 -2.39 2.97 18.85
N GLY A 153 -3.64 2.70 18.46
CA GLY A 153 -4.41 3.52 17.53
C GLY A 153 -3.83 3.56 16.12
N SER A 154 -4.11 4.64 15.37
CA SER A 154 -3.77 4.76 13.94
C SER A 154 -2.28 4.60 13.63
N MET A 155 -1.42 5.14 14.49
CA MET A 155 -0.01 5.28 14.17
C MET A 155 0.82 4.05 14.54
N HIS A 156 0.34 3.18 15.42
CA HIS A 156 1.15 2.14 16.06
C HIS A 156 0.49 0.77 15.92
N MET A 157 0.58 0.21 14.71
CA MET A 157 0.10 -1.13 14.39
C MET A 157 1.27 -2.00 13.97
N TYR A 158 1.30 -3.27 14.38
CA TYR A 158 2.41 -4.20 14.13
C TYR A 158 1.90 -5.54 13.58
N GLY A 159 2.74 -6.27 12.84
CA GLY A 159 2.35 -7.56 12.27
C GLY A 159 3.55 -8.44 11.85
N PRO A 160 3.29 -9.63 11.32
CA PRO A 160 4.36 -10.53 10.86
C PRO A 160 5.27 -9.88 9.80
N GLY A 161 6.56 -9.74 10.14
CA GLY A 161 7.53 -9.02 9.31
C GLY A 161 7.19 -7.54 9.09
N PHE A 162 6.29 -6.96 9.88
CA PHE A 162 5.92 -5.55 9.85
C PHE A 162 6.20 -4.90 11.21
N TYR A 163 7.28 -4.14 11.26
CA TYR A 163 7.78 -3.47 12.46
C TYR A 163 7.10 -2.12 12.71
N GLY A 164 5.98 -1.94 12.04
CA GLY A 164 4.91 -1.06 12.43
C GLY A 164 4.94 0.32 11.83
N GLY A 165 3.92 1.08 12.24
CA GLY A 165 3.85 2.52 12.04
C GLY A 165 4.58 3.26 13.16
N ASN A 166 5.34 4.28 12.75
CA ASN A 166 6.19 5.04 13.66
C ASN A 166 5.83 6.52 13.61
N GLY A 167 5.46 7.08 14.77
CA GLY A 167 4.98 8.45 14.93
C GLY A 167 6.07 9.53 14.83
N ILE A 168 7.33 9.17 15.11
CA ILE A 168 8.46 10.11 15.08
C ILE A 168 9.09 10.12 13.69
N VAL A 169 9.01 11.27 13.03
CA VAL A 169 9.44 11.44 11.64
C VAL A 169 10.93 11.11 11.49
N GLY A 170 11.24 10.08 10.69
CA GLY A 170 12.60 9.65 10.36
C GLY A 170 13.17 8.58 11.30
N ALA A 171 12.59 8.39 12.49
CA ALA A 171 13.09 7.44 13.49
C ALA A 171 13.05 5.98 13.02
N GLN A 172 12.12 5.64 12.13
CA GLN A 172 12.01 4.30 11.58
C GLN A 172 13.13 3.93 10.60
N VAL A 173 13.86 4.92 10.06
CA VAL A 173 14.88 4.66 9.04
C VAL A 173 16.12 3.98 9.64
N PRO A 174 16.73 4.48 10.74
CA PRO A 174 17.75 3.73 11.47
C PRO A 174 17.26 2.37 12.00
N LEU A 175 16.00 2.27 12.45
CA LEU A 175 15.43 1.00 12.90
C LEU A 175 15.38 -0.04 11.78
N GLY A 176 14.99 0.38 10.56
CA GLY A 176 15.03 -0.48 9.37
C GLY A 176 16.44 -0.97 9.02
N ALA A 177 17.43 -0.09 9.10
CA ALA A 177 18.83 -0.49 8.94
C ALA A 177 19.27 -1.49 10.03
N GLY A 178 18.83 -1.30 11.28
CA GLY A 178 19.08 -2.25 12.38
C GLY A 178 18.44 -3.62 12.16
N ILE A 179 17.23 -3.68 11.60
CA ILE A 179 16.56 -4.94 11.23
C ILE A 179 17.36 -5.65 10.12
N ALA A 180 17.81 -4.93 9.10
CA ALA A 180 18.66 -5.48 8.05
C ALA A 180 20.00 -6.00 8.58
N LEU A 181 20.62 -5.27 9.52
CA LEU A 181 21.81 -5.74 10.23
C LEU A 181 21.54 -7.06 10.96
N ALA A 182 20.39 -7.20 11.62
CA ALA A 182 20.03 -8.45 12.29
C ALA A 182 19.92 -9.64 11.33
N PHE A 183 19.37 -9.44 10.12
CA PHE A 183 19.33 -10.49 9.10
C PHE A 183 20.72 -10.92 8.65
N GLN A 184 21.59 -9.95 8.33
CA GLN A 184 22.98 -10.22 7.97
C GLN A 184 23.73 -10.93 9.11
N TYR A 185 23.56 -10.48 10.35
CA TYR A 185 24.19 -11.08 11.52
C TYR A 185 23.74 -12.53 11.76
N GLN A 186 22.48 -12.84 11.44
CA GLN A 186 21.90 -14.19 11.54
C GLN A 186 22.21 -15.07 10.32
N GLY A 187 22.95 -14.58 9.32
CA GLY A 187 23.22 -15.31 8.07
C GLY A 187 21.97 -15.56 7.23
N ARG A 188 20.95 -14.70 7.34
CA ARG A 188 19.70 -14.77 6.57
C ARG A 188 19.80 -13.95 5.29
N ASP A 189 19.18 -14.42 4.21
CA ASP A 189 19.07 -13.68 2.94
C ASP A 189 17.78 -12.83 2.85
N ASP A 190 17.17 -12.54 4.00
CA ASP A 190 16.04 -11.62 4.10
C ASP A 190 16.48 -10.17 3.96
N ILE A 191 15.58 -9.34 3.43
CA ILE A 191 15.81 -7.89 3.26
C ILE A 191 14.88 -7.07 4.16
N CYS A 192 15.23 -5.81 4.41
CA CYS A 192 14.33 -4.85 5.05
C CYS A 192 13.97 -3.69 4.11
N ILE A 193 12.68 -3.39 3.96
CA ILE A 193 12.22 -2.13 3.38
C ILE A 193 12.00 -1.11 4.51
N ALA A 194 12.77 -0.02 4.49
CA ALA A 194 12.68 1.08 5.43
C ALA A 194 12.06 2.31 4.75
N LEU A 195 10.76 2.53 4.97
CA LEU A 195 9.99 3.59 4.32
C LEU A 195 10.01 4.91 5.11
N TYR A 196 10.04 6.02 4.39
CA TYR A 196 9.93 7.38 4.91
C TYR A 196 9.29 8.29 3.85
N GLY A 197 8.70 9.42 4.26
CA GLY A 197 8.09 10.38 3.33
C GLY A 197 9.08 11.45 2.84
N ASP A 198 8.69 12.22 1.83
CA ASP A 198 9.49 13.33 1.28
C ASP A 198 9.93 14.36 2.35
N GLY A 199 9.04 14.74 3.27
CA GLY A 199 9.41 15.60 4.41
C GLY A 199 10.39 14.95 5.40
N ALA A 200 10.37 13.63 5.54
CA ALA A 200 11.28 12.89 6.41
C ALA A 200 12.68 12.73 5.79
N ALA A 201 12.81 12.89 4.46
CA ALA A 201 14.08 12.75 3.73
C ALA A 201 15.14 13.80 4.10
N ASN A 202 14.78 14.82 4.90
CA ASN A 202 15.69 15.83 5.42
C ASN A 202 16.08 15.61 6.90
N GLN A 203 15.69 14.49 7.50
CA GLN A 203 16.10 14.13 8.87
C GLN A 203 17.56 13.67 8.87
N GLY A 204 18.38 14.21 9.79
CA GLY A 204 19.82 13.89 9.87
C GLY A 204 20.09 12.38 10.03
N GLN A 205 19.32 11.71 10.89
CA GLN A 205 19.43 10.28 11.15
C GLN A 205 19.21 9.39 9.90
N VAL A 206 18.55 9.90 8.85
CA VAL A 206 18.42 9.19 7.57
C VAL A 206 19.78 9.08 6.88
N PHE A 207 20.58 10.15 6.91
CA PHE A 207 21.92 10.17 6.32
C PHE A 207 22.93 9.38 7.16
N GLU A 208 22.77 9.39 8.48
CA GLU A 208 23.56 8.51 9.37
C GLU A 208 23.28 7.03 9.06
N ALA A 209 22.00 6.66 8.89
CA ALA A 209 21.60 5.31 8.50
C ALA A 209 22.13 4.92 7.12
N TYR A 210 22.12 5.82 6.14
CA TYR A 210 22.76 5.59 4.84
C TYR A 210 24.24 5.25 4.97
N ASN A 211 24.98 6.06 5.71
CA ASN A 211 26.42 5.86 5.88
C ASN A 211 26.74 4.49 6.49
N ILE A 212 26.05 4.14 7.58
CA ILE A 212 26.26 2.85 8.25
C ILE A 212 25.81 1.69 7.36
N ALA A 213 24.65 1.81 6.71
CA ALA A 213 24.13 0.75 5.85
C ALA A 213 25.06 0.49 4.67
N LYS A 214 25.64 1.53 4.07
CA LYS A 214 26.59 1.35 2.98
C LYS A 214 27.94 0.82 3.47
N LEU A 215 28.43 1.32 4.60
CA LEU A 215 29.70 0.86 5.18
C LEU A 215 29.71 -0.64 5.47
N TRP A 216 28.55 -1.21 5.82
CA TRP A 216 28.42 -2.64 6.16
C TRP A 216 27.71 -3.47 5.09
N ASP A 217 27.42 -2.86 3.94
CA ASP A 217 26.65 -3.44 2.83
C ASP A 217 25.36 -4.16 3.31
N LEU A 218 24.59 -3.47 4.17
CA LEU A 218 23.36 -4.01 4.76
C LEU A 218 22.27 -4.26 3.69
N PRO A 219 21.45 -5.32 3.84
CA PRO A 219 20.35 -5.63 2.92
C PRO A 219 19.09 -4.79 3.22
N VAL A 220 19.22 -3.45 3.12
CA VAL A 220 18.13 -2.49 3.34
C VAL A 220 17.81 -1.66 2.10
N LEU A 221 16.52 -1.62 1.75
CA LEU A 221 15.97 -0.74 0.74
C LEU A 221 15.33 0.48 1.43
N PHE A 222 15.94 1.64 1.24
CA PHE A 222 15.44 2.91 1.76
C PHE A 222 14.43 3.52 0.79
N VAL A 223 13.15 3.56 1.16
CA VAL A 223 12.09 4.04 0.26
C VAL A 223 11.55 5.39 0.67
N CYS A 224 11.74 6.40 -0.17
CA CYS A 224 11.06 7.68 -0.07
C CYS A 224 9.70 7.60 -0.78
N GLU A 225 8.59 7.55 -0.03
CA GLU A 225 7.25 7.77 -0.58
C GLU A 225 7.02 9.26 -0.78
N ASN A 226 7.39 9.75 -1.97
CA ASN A 226 7.25 11.14 -2.34
C ASN A 226 5.82 11.42 -2.80
N ASN A 227 5.00 11.98 -1.91
CA ASN A 227 3.62 12.38 -2.24
C ASN A 227 3.49 13.88 -2.55
N GLY A 228 4.62 14.57 -2.68
CA GLY A 228 4.73 15.98 -3.02
C GLY A 228 4.63 16.95 -1.84
N TYR A 229 4.31 16.48 -0.62
CA TYR A 229 4.04 17.35 0.52
C TYR A 229 4.37 16.71 1.89
N GLY A 230 5.31 17.30 2.61
CA GLY A 230 5.56 17.07 4.04
C GLY A 230 4.58 17.87 4.90
N MET A 231 3.53 17.23 5.42
CA MET A 231 2.39 17.89 6.06
C MET A 231 1.73 18.91 5.11
N GLY A 232 2.08 20.20 5.23
CA GLY A 232 1.60 21.28 4.36
C GLY A 232 2.70 21.99 3.56
N THR A 233 3.94 21.51 3.64
CA THR A 233 5.09 22.09 2.93
C THR A 233 5.39 21.25 1.70
N SER A 234 5.36 21.86 0.52
CA SER A 234 5.70 21.20 -0.74
C SER A 234 7.20 20.86 -0.81
N THR A 235 7.56 19.88 -1.63
CA THR A 235 8.94 19.38 -1.73
C THR A 235 9.96 20.45 -2.14
N ASP A 236 9.61 21.32 -3.07
CA ASP A 236 10.42 22.45 -3.55
C ASP A 236 10.68 23.51 -2.45
N ARG A 237 9.79 23.62 -1.47
CA ARG A 237 9.94 24.51 -0.31
C ARG A 237 10.68 23.87 0.86
N ALA A 238 10.77 22.55 0.90
CA ALA A 238 11.38 21.80 2.00
C ALA A 238 12.79 21.28 1.67
N SER A 239 13.08 21.01 0.39
CA SER A 239 14.30 20.33 -0.05
C SER A 239 14.99 21.11 -1.16
N ALA A 240 16.27 21.43 -0.99
CA ALA A 240 17.08 22.08 -2.02
C ALA A 240 17.26 21.22 -3.28
N SER A 241 17.21 19.88 -3.11
CA SER A 241 17.13 18.92 -4.21
C SER A 241 15.95 17.97 -3.97
N VAL A 242 15.05 17.91 -4.95
CA VAL A 242 13.83 17.09 -4.93
C VAL A 242 14.00 15.73 -5.62
N CYS A 243 15.21 15.42 -6.09
CA CYS A 243 15.56 14.09 -6.60
C CYS A 243 15.89 13.17 -5.41
N TYR A 244 14.87 12.67 -4.70
CA TYR A 244 15.07 11.92 -3.46
C TYR A 244 15.86 10.62 -3.68
N TYR A 245 15.70 9.97 -4.84
CA TYR A 245 16.47 8.78 -5.21
C TYR A 245 17.99 9.00 -5.29
N THR A 246 18.47 10.25 -5.36
CA THR A 246 19.92 10.55 -5.39
C THR A 246 20.48 10.96 -4.02
N ARG A 247 19.62 11.13 -3.00
CA ARG A 247 20.03 11.66 -1.68
C ARG A 247 20.89 10.71 -0.87
N GLY A 248 20.94 9.44 -1.26
CA GLY A 248 21.91 8.47 -0.74
C GLY A 248 23.36 8.76 -1.16
N ASP A 249 23.58 9.71 -2.07
CA ASP A 249 24.89 10.10 -2.63
C ASP A 249 25.70 8.92 -3.18
N TYR A 250 26.48 8.24 -2.34
CA TYR A 250 27.23 7.04 -2.70
C TYR A 250 26.36 5.77 -2.74
N ILE A 251 25.15 5.78 -2.18
CA ILE A 251 24.20 4.66 -2.31
C ILE A 251 23.49 4.76 -3.68
N PRO A 252 23.48 3.68 -4.49
CA PRO A 252 22.74 3.68 -5.73
C PRO A 252 21.23 3.83 -5.53
N GLY A 253 20.54 4.41 -6.51
CA GLY A 253 19.14 4.76 -6.34
C GLY A 253 18.28 4.64 -7.59
N ILE A 254 16.97 4.48 -7.37
CA ILE A 254 15.96 4.30 -8.41
C ILE A 254 14.78 5.23 -8.15
N TRP A 255 14.41 6.02 -9.14
CA TRP A 255 13.12 6.71 -9.18
C TRP A 255 12.11 5.83 -9.91
N VAL A 256 10.92 5.66 -9.33
CA VAL A 256 9.84 4.85 -9.88
C VAL A 256 8.49 5.57 -9.77
N ASP A 257 7.62 5.36 -10.76
CA ASP A 257 6.25 5.85 -10.70
C ASP A 257 5.45 5.08 -9.63
N GLY A 258 5.23 5.73 -8.49
CA GLY A 258 4.45 5.22 -7.35
C GLY A 258 2.95 5.10 -7.59
N MET A 259 2.47 5.45 -8.79
CA MET A 259 1.09 5.25 -9.23
C MET A 259 0.93 4.01 -10.13
N ASP A 260 2.03 3.33 -10.51
CA ASP A 260 2.01 2.10 -11.31
C ASP A 260 2.47 0.90 -10.47
N VAL A 261 1.51 0.06 -10.06
CA VAL A 261 1.78 -1.12 -9.20
C VAL A 261 2.77 -2.10 -9.84
N ILE A 262 2.81 -2.20 -11.18
CA ILE A 262 3.74 -3.09 -11.88
C ILE A 262 5.15 -2.51 -11.87
N ALA A 263 5.28 -1.18 -12.05
CA ALA A 263 6.59 -0.51 -11.97
C ALA A 263 7.20 -0.66 -10.57
N ILE A 264 6.39 -0.45 -9.52
CA ILE A 264 6.82 -0.63 -8.13
C ILE A 264 7.21 -2.08 -7.85
N ARG A 265 6.44 -3.05 -8.34
CA ARG A 265 6.78 -4.49 -8.21
C ARG A 265 8.15 -4.78 -8.79
N GLU A 266 8.40 -4.37 -10.02
CA GLU A 266 9.68 -4.65 -10.70
C GLU A 266 10.86 -3.92 -10.08
N ALA A 267 10.69 -2.65 -9.69
CA ALA A 267 11.73 -1.89 -8.96
C ALA A 267 12.07 -2.56 -7.62
N THR A 268 11.06 -3.04 -6.89
CA THR A 268 11.26 -3.73 -5.61
C THR A 268 11.90 -5.10 -5.81
N LYS A 269 11.49 -5.83 -6.85
CA LYS A 269 12.08 -7.14 -7.19
C LYS A 269 13.57 -7.00 -7.54
N PHE A 270 13.91 -6.04 -8.40
CA PHE A 270 15.29 -5.71 -8.73
C PHE A 270 16.09 -5.36 -7.47
N ALA A 271 15.55 -4.49 -6.62
CA ALA A 271 16.23 -4.10 -5.39
C ALA A 271 16.44 -5.28 -4.43
N ALA A 272 15.45 -6.15 -4.29
CA ALA A 272 15.55 -7.35 -3.47
C ALA A 272 16.62 -8.31 -3.98
N GLU A 273 16.67 -8.55 -5.29
CA GLU A 273 17.70 -9.38 -5.92
C GLU A 273 19.10 -8.76 -5.77
N TYR A 274 19.22 -7.43 -5.91
CA TYR A 274 20.46 -6.68 -5.71
C TYR A 274 21.03 -6.87 -4.29
N MET A 275 20.18 -6.68 -3.27
CA MET A 275 20.58 -6.81 -1.87
C MET A 275 20.87 -8.26 -1.49
N ARG A 276 20.08 -9.22 -1.98
CA ARG A 276 20.33 -10.66 -1.75
C ARG A 276 21.61 -11.16 -2.40
N ALA A 277 22.06 -10.51 -3.47
CA ALA A 277 23.36 -10.74 -4.07
C ALA A 277 24.53 -10.10 -3.28
N GLY A 278 24.27 -9.49 -2.12
CA GLY A 278 25.29 -8.89 -1.25
C GLY A 278 25.84 -7.57 -1.75
N LYS A 279 25.13 -6.86 -2.65
CA LYS A 279 25.60 -5.59 -3.23
C LYS A 279 25.34 -4.36 -2.34
N GLY A 280 24.84 -4.59 -1.12
CA GLY A 280 24.53 -3.55 -0.14
C GLY A 280 23.21 -2.81 -0.40
N PRO A 281 23.00 -1.66 0.25
CA PRO A 281 21.71 -0.98 0.27
C PRO A 281 21.38 -0.27 -1.05
N LEU A 282 20.11 0.08 -1.20
CA LEU A 282 19.60 0.93 -2.29
C LEU A 282 18.66 2.02 -1.76
N VAL A 283 18.54 3.13 -2.50
CA VAL A 283 17.50 4.14 -2.29
C VAL A 283 16.45 4.04 -3.40
N MET A 284 15.16 4.00 -3.04
CA MET A 284 14.07 4.07 -4.02
C MET A 284 13.18 5.29 -3.73
N GLU A 285 12.90 6.10 -4.73
CA GLU A 285 11.87 7.13 -4.66
C GLU A 285 10.61 6.63 -5.37
N ALA A 286 9.56 6.38 -4.60
CA ALA A 286 8.23 6.08 -5.12
C ALA A 286 7.45 7.40 -5.26
N ALA A 287 7.38 7.93 -6.48
CA ALA A 287 6.67 9.16 -6.78
C ALA A 287 5.15 8.90 -6.86
N THR A 288 4.45 9.19 -5.76
CA THR A 288 3.04 8.84 -5.56
C THR A 288 2.22 10.08 -5.20
N TYR A 289 0.97 9.90 -4.74
CA TYR A 289 0.12 10.99 -4.31
C TYR A 289 -0.92 10.58 -3.28
N ARG A 290 -1.14 11.42 -2.26
CA ARG A 290 -2.22 11.25 -1.28
C ARG A 290 -3.42 12.13 -1.61
N TYR A 291 -4.61 11.53 -1.66
CA TYR A 291 -5.85 12.27 -1.98
C TYR A 291 -6.38 13.10 -0.81
N HIS A 292 -6.25 12.59 0.41
CA HIS A 292 -6.63 13.31 1.61
C HIS A 292 -5.51 14.28 2.04
N GLY A 293 -5.86 15.24 2.91
CA GLY A 293 -4.88 16.08 3.61
C GLY A 293 -3.91 15.25 4.45
N HIS A 294 -3.04 15.92 5.21
CA HIS A 294 -1.98 15.25 5.94
C HIS A 294 -2.54 14.15 6.86
N SER A 295 -3.53 14.52 7.65
CA SER A 295 -4.34 13.68 8.52
C SER A 295 -5.80 14.11 8.44
N MET A 296 -6.70 13.44 9.15
CA MET A 296 -8.11 13.83 9.19
C MET A 296 -8.40 15.22 9.78
N SER A 297 -7.44 15.84 10.49
CA SER A 297 -7.58 17.23 10.98
C SER A 297 -7.17 18.28 9.95
N ASP A 298 -6.52 17.87 8.85
CA ASP A 298 -6.07 18.74 7.78
C ASP A 298 -6.94 18.57 6.53
N PRO A 299 -7.72 19.59 6.12
CA PRO A 299 -8.48 19.55 4.88
C PRO A 299 -7.61 19.46 3.62
N GLY A 300 -6.35 19.87 3.69
CA GLY A 300 -5.39 19.81 2.59
C GLY A 300 -5.63 20.80 1.46
N THR A 301 -6.36 21.90 1.70
CA THR A 301 -6.74 22.93 0.70
C THR A 301 -5.99 24.24 0.83
N SER A 302 -5.18 24.44 1.88
CA SER A 302 -4.43 25.69 2.09
C SER A 302 -3.10 25.76 1.34
N TYR A 303 -2.58 24.61 0.90
CA TYR A 303 -1.25 24.48 0.29
C TYR A 303 -1.27 23.75 -1.06
N ARG A 304 -2.47 23.37 -1.55
CA ARG A 304 -2.71 22.77 -2.87
C ARG A 304 -4.17 22.92 -3.27
N THR A 305 -4.45 22.89 -4.56
CA THR A 305 -5.81 23.10 -5.08
C THR A 305 -6.61 21.81 -5.15
N ARG A 306 -7.94 21.93 -5.16
CA ARG A 306 -8.83 20.76 -5.34
C ARG A 306 -8.71 20.20 -6.75
N GLU A 307 -8.49 21.08 -7.72
CA GLU A 307 -8.28 20.78 -9.13
C GLU A 307 -7.03 19.91 -9.31
N GLN A 308 -5.93 20.21 -8.62
CA GLN A 308 -4.72 19.37 -8.65
C GLN A 308 -5.03 17.95 -8.15
N ILE A 309 -5.73 17.80 -7.02
CA ILE A 309 -6.08 16.48 -6.47
C ILE A 309 -6.98 15.72 -7.44
N GLN A 310 -7.99 16.40 -8.00
CA GLN A 310 -8.93 15.81 -8.94
C GLN A 310 -8.24 15.38 -10.24
N GLU A 311 -7.31 16.20 -10.77
CA GLU A 311 -6.54 15.87 -11.95
C GLU A 311 -5.71 14.60 -11.75
N VAL A 312 -4.98 14.50 -10.64
CA VAL A 312 -4.19 13.30 -10.31
C VAL A 312 -5.12 12.08 -10.21
N ARG A 313 -6.25 12.21 -9.52
CA ARG A 313 -7.21 11.10 -9.37
C ARG A 313 -7.86 10.67 -10.69
N GLN A 314 -8.13 11.61 -11.60
CA GLN A 314 -8.73 11.29 -12.89
C GLN A 314 -7.74 10.68 -13.87
N LYS A 315 -6.49 11.16 -13.88
CA LYS A 315 -5.49 10.79 -14.90
C LYS A 315 -4.53 9.71 -14.44
N ARG A 316 -4.31 9.57 -13.13
CA ARG A 316 -3.22 8.77 -12.56
C ARG A 316 -3.64 7.87 -11.41
N ASP A 317 -4.93 7.67 -11.12
CA ASP A 317 -5.33 6.78 -10.03
C ASP A 317 -4.81 5.35 -10.24
N PRO A 318 -4.16 4.75 -9.21
CA PRO A 318 -3.49 3.47 -9.38
C PRO A 318 -4.45 2.31 -9.63
N ILE A 319 -5.72 2.43 -9.20
CA ILE A 319 -6.72 1.37 -9.34
C ILE A 319 -7.41 1.47 -10.70
N THR A 320 -7.86 2.68 -11.07
CA THR A 320 -8.51 2.91 -12.36
C THR A 320 -7.56 2.63 -13.52
N GLY A 321 -6.35 3.19 -13.48
CA GLY A 321 -5.36 2.97 -14.53
C GLY A 321 -4.93 1.51 -14.65
N TYR A 322 -4.88 0.77 -13.53
CA TYR A 322 -4.58 -0.66 -13.54
C TYR A 322 -5.71 -1.49 -14.14
N LYS A 323 -6.96 -1.26 -13.72
CA LYS A 323 -8.16 -1.92 -14.26
C LYS A 323 -8.23 -1.79 -15.79
N GLU A 324 -8.07 -0.57 -16.30
CA GLU A 324 -8.09 -0.31 -17.74
C GLU A 324 -7.01 -1.10 -18.49
N ARG A 325 -5.79 -1.17 -17.95
CA ARG A 325 -4.68 -1.93 -18.54
C ARG A 325 -4.95 -3.43 -18.55
N MET A 326 -5.47 -3.98 -17.45
CA MET A 326 -5.76 -5.42 -17.37
C MET A 326 -6.89 -5.83 -18.32
N ILE A 327 -7.89 -4.96 -18.53
CA ILE A 327 -8.94 -5.16 -19.55
C ILE A 327 -8.36 -5.08 -20.96
N ALA A 328 -7.55 -4.04 -21.24
CA ALA A 328 -6.93 -3.86 -22.55
C ALA A 328 -6.00 -5.04 -22.93
N ALA A 329 -5.34 -5.64 -21.94
CA ALA A 329 -4.52 -6.83 -22.09
C ALA A 329 -5.32 -8.15 -22.18
N ASN A 330 -6.65 -8.11 -22.10
CA ASN A 330 -7.54 -9.26 -22.02
C ASN A 330 -7.24 -10.20 -20.83
N LEU A 331 -6.61 -9.72 -19.76
CA LEU A 331 -6.37 -10.53 -18.56
C LEU A 331 -7.64 -10.70 -17.74
N MET A 332 -8.48 -9.67 -17.69
CA MET A 332 -9.71 -9.66 -16.92
C MET A 332 -10.82 -8.91 -17.66
N VAL A 333 -12.08 -9.30 -17.42
CA VAL A 333 -13.27 -8.62 -17.97
C VAL A 333 -13.90 -7.68 -16.92
N PRO A 334 -14.66 -6.64 -17.35
CA PRO A 334 -15.30 -5.69 -16.43
C PRO A 334 -16.12 -6.33 -15.29
N GLU A 335 -16.79 -7.46 -15.57
CA GLU A 335 -17.64 -8.20 -14.64
C GLU A 335 -16.83 -8.81 -13.50
N GLU A 336 -15.59 -9.25 -13.74
CA GLU A 336 -14.71 -9.80 -12.71
C GLU A 336 -14.30 -8.71 -11.70
N PHE A 337 -14.00 -7.50 -12.19
CA PHE A 337 -13.72 -6.36 -11.30
C PHE A 337 -14.92 -5.99 -10.44
N LYS A 338 -16.13 -5.98 -11.03
CA LYS A 338 -17.37 -5.70 -10.30
C LYS A 338 -17.61 -6.75 -9.20
N ALA A 339 -17.40 -8.03 -9.51
CA ALA A 339 -17.53 -9.10 -8.53
C ALA A 339 -16.51 -8.97 -7.38
N ILE A 340 -15.28 -8.52 -7.66
CA ILE A 340 -14.29 -8.22 -6.63
C ILE A 340 -14.76 -7.02 -5.77
N ASP A 341 -15.24 -5.94 -6.40
CA ASP A 341 -15.74 -4.76 -5.70
C ASP A 341 -16.90 -5.09 -4.73
N GLU A 342 -17.82 -5.97 -5.15
CA GLU A 342 -18.96 -6.41 -4.33
C GLU A 342 -18.50 -7.22 -3.11
N LYS A 343 -17.55 -8.15 -3.27
CA LYS A 343 -16.97 -8.92 -2.17
C LYS A 343 -16.25 -8.03 -1.16
N ILE A 344 -15.41 -7.13 -1.66
CA ILE A 344 -14.67 -6.15 -0.85
C ILE A 344 -15.63 -5.26 -0.06
N LYS A 345 -16.72 -4.81 -0.71
CA LYS A 345 -17.74 -4.00 -0.03
C LYS A 345 -18.33 -4.75 1.16
N ALA A 346 -18.73 -6.01 0.97
CA ALA A 346 -19.28 -6.83 2.04
C ALA A 346 -18.27 -7.07 3.16
N GLU A 347 -17.00 -7.36 2.83
CA GLU A 347 -15.92 -7.55 3.81
C GLU A 347 -15.71 -6.31 4.67
N VAL A 348 -15.61 -5.13 4.06
CA VAL A 348 -15.39 -3.87 4.79
C VAL A 348 -16.62 -3.48 5.61
N GLU A 349 -17.84 -3.73 5.12
CA GLU A 349 -19.07 -3.48 5.88
C GLU A 349 -19.15 -4.36 7.14
N ASP A 350 -18.79 -5.65 7.03
CA ASP A 350 -18.70 -6.55 8.19
C ASP A 350 -17.62 -6.09 9.19
N ALA A 351 -16.44 -5.71 8.70
CA ALA A 351 -15.36 -5.19 9.54
C ALA A 351 -15.75 -3.89 10.27
N VAL A 352 -16.47 -2.98 9.60
CA VAL A 352 -17.00 -1.75 10.22
C VAL A 352 -18.03 -2.08 11.30
N LYS A 353 -18.91 -3.04 11.05
CA LYS A 353 -19.90 -3.48 12.03
C LYS A 353 -19.20 -4.01 13.29
N LYS A 354 -18.24 -4.92 13.12
CA LYS A 354 -17.42 -5.45 14.23
C LYS A 354 -16.71 -4.35 15.00
N ALA A 355 -15.99 -3.46 14.32
CA ALA A 355 -15.28 -2.34 14.97
C ALA A 355 -16.20 -1.37 15.76
N LYS A 356 -17.50 -1.31 15.43
CA LYS A 356 -18.51 -0.54 16.17
C LYS A 356 -19.06 -1.28 17.38
N GLU A 357 -19.22 -2.60 17.29
CA GLU A 357 -19.85 -3.46 18.29
C GLU A 357 -18.84 -4.03 19.31
N ASP A 358 -17.58 -4.18 18.92
CA ASP A 358 -16.52 -4.74 19.76
C ASP A 358 -16.32 -3.95 21.07
N PRO A 359 -15.94 -4.64 22.16
CA PRO A 359 -15.77 -4.00 23.46
C PRO A 359 -14.52 -3.10 23.49
N GLU A 360 -14.56 -2.09 24.34
CA GLU A 360 -13.36 -1.35 24.72
C GLU A 360 -12.48 -2.23 25.63
N PRO A 361 -11.14 -2.00 25.68
CA PRO A 361 -10.26 -2.64 26.64
C PRO A 361 -10.74 -2.42 28.08
N VAL A 362 -10.68 -3.47 28.90
CA VAL A 362 -11.03 -3.34 30.32
C VAL A 362 -9.97 -2.51 31.04
N LEU A 363 -10.36 -1.77 32.09
CA LEU A 363 -9.48 -0.81 32.76
C LEU A 363 -8.18 -1.44 33.30
N ASP A 364 -8.22 -2.70 33.73
CA ASP A 364 -7.05 -3.41 34.24
C ASP A 364 -5.96 -3.63 33.17
N GLU A 365 -6.33 -3.65 31.88
CA GLU A 365 -5.38 -3.75 30.76
C GLU A 365 -4.58 -2.47 30.51
N LEU A 366 -4.93 -1.36 31.19
CA LEU A 366 -4.14 -0.12 31.12
C LEU A 366 -2.69 -0.33 31.61
N TYR A 367 -2.48 -1.30 32.48
CA TYR A 367 -1.21 -1.54 33.15
C TYR A 367 -0.40 -2.68 32.52
N THR A 368 -0.91 -3.33 31.47
CA THR A 368 -0.25 -4.49 30.88
C THR A 368 0.81 -4.10 29.85
N HIS A 369 1.76 -5.01 29.61
CA HIS A 369 2.73 -4.93 28.51
C HIS A 369 3.70 -3.74 28.56
N VAL A 370 3.92 -3.18 29.75
CA VAL A 370 4.98 -2.19 29.99
C VAL A 370 6.38 -2.82 29.88
N TYR A 371 6.52 -4.06 30.36
CA TYR A 371 7.72 -4.87 30.22
C TYR A 371 7.37 -6.21 29.57
N SER A 372 8.25 -6.74 28.71
CA SER A 372 8.10 -8.11 28.19
C SER A 372 8.29 -9.16 29.28
N GLU A 373 9.17 -8.89 30.26
CA GLU A 373 9.37 -9.69 31.45
C GLU A 373 9.25 -8.78 32.67
N ILE A 374 8.16 -8.94 33.44
CA ILE A 374 7.86 -8.07 34.57
C ILE A 374 8.89 -8.31 35.69
N PRO A 375 9.61 -7.27 36.17
CA PRO A 375 10.53 -7.42 37.28
C PRO A 375 9.83 -7.92 38.55
N LYS A 376 10.52 -8.71 39.37
CA LYS A 376 9.98 -9.18 40.65
C LYS A 376 9.56 -7.99 41.52
N ASN A 377 8.38 -8.09 42.12
CA ASN A 377 7.78 -7.07 42.98
C ASN A 377 7.51 -5.72 42.29
N TYR A 378 7.47 -5.68 40.96
CA TYR A 378 7.14 -4.47 40.23
C TYR A 378 5.69 -4.02 40.50
N LYS A 379 5.51 -2.71 40.67
CA LYS A 379 4.21 -2.06 40.88
C LYS A 379 4.12 -0.86 39.96
N ILE A 380 2.95 -0.66 39.36
CA ILE A 380 2.64 0.55 38.59
C ILE A 380 1.73 1.44 39.44
N ARG A 381 2.10 2.72 39.52
CA ARG A 381 1.35 3.72 40.26
C ARG A 381 0.19 4.24 39.39
N GLY A 382 -1.00 4.33 39.96
CA GLY A 382 -2.15 5.00 39.34
C GLY A 382 -2.10 6.53 39.50
N CYS A 383 -3.23 7.21 39.27
CA CYS A 383 -3.32 8.67 39.49
C CYS A 383 -3.11 9.07 40.97
N ASP A 384 -3.52 8.19 41.90
CA ASP A 384 -3.30 8.37 43.34
C ASP A 384 -2.00 7.65 43.76
N PRO A 385 -1.05 8.33 44.44
CA PRO A 385 0.17 7.71 44.96
C PRO A 385 -0.04 6.49 45.87
N SER A 386 -1.20 6.37 46.51
CA SER A 386 -1.55 5.22 47.35
C SER A 386 -1.99 3.99 46.56
N ILE A 387 -2.35 4.15 45.27
CA ILE A 387 -2.80 3.06 44.41
C ILE A 387 -1.59 2.47 43.68
N LEU A 388 -1.17 1.28 44.12
CA LEU A 388 -0.11 0.48 43.51
C LEU A 388 -0.68 -0.81 42.92
N ILE A 389 -0.58 -0.95 41.61
CA ILE A 389 -1.17 -2.05 40.84
C ILE A 389 -0.07 -3.04 40.49
N THR A 390 -0.37 -4.32 40.63
CA THR A 390 0.52 -5.40 40.16
C THR A 390 0.08 -5.76 38.75
N PRO A 391 0.87 -5.44 37.71
CA PRO A 391 0.52 -5.83 36.36
C PRO A 391 0.51 -7.36 36.23
N THR A 392 -0.45 -7.87 35.48
CA THR A 392 -0.64 -9.32 35.26
C THR A 392 0.00 -9.81 33.97
N LYS A 393 0.37 -8.90 33.06
CA LYS A 393 0.96 -9.15 31.75
C LYS A 393 1.83 -8.00 31.27
#